data_AF-R0KI02-F1
#
_entry.id   AF-R0KI02-F1
#
_cell.length_a   1.000
_cell.length_b   1.000
_cell.length_c   1.000
_cell.angle_alpha   90.00
_cell.angle_beta   90.00
_cell.angle_gamma   90.00
#
_symmetry.space_group_name_H-M   'P 1'
#
loop_
_entity.id
_entity.type
_entity.pdbx_description
1 polymer ?
#
loop_
_entity_poly.entity_id
_entity_poly.type
_entity_poly.pdbx_seq_one_letter_code
_entity_poly.pdbx_strand_id
1 'polypeptide(L)' 'MDASVPNVQVTKLTLMCEQAPGPITMDLTGDLEVLQSRPFVLKEGVDYRVKVSFKVRWMWGALCPPAELGTALLLPHR' A
#
# COMPACT_ATOMS: atom_id res chain seq x y z
N MET A 1 12.67 16.42 -10.32
CA MET A 1 12.06 15.35 -9.49
C MET A 1 10.63 15.76 -9.25
N ASP A 2 9.68 15.01 -9.78
CA ASP A 2 8.27 15.32 -9.60
C ASP A 2 7.87 14.96 -8.17
N ALA A 3 7.71 15.98 -7.33
CA ALA A 3 7.28 15.81 -5.94
C ALA A 3 5.80 15.40 -5.83
N SER A 4 5.10 15.24 -6.95
CA SER A 4 3.67 14.94 -6.96
C SER A 4 3.37 13.50 -6.55
N VAL A 5 4.36 12.60 -6.56
CA VAL A 5 4.11 11.19 -6.23
C VAL A 5 4.67 10.82 -4.85
N PRO A 6 3.81 10.46 -3.89
CA PRO A 6 4.22 10.20 -2.52
C PRO A 6 5.05 8.92 -2.38
N ASN A 7 6.00 8.94 -1.44
CA ASN A 7 6.83 7.78 -1.11
C ASN A 7 6.05 6.68 -0.40
N VAL A 8 4.96 7.03 0.28
CA VAL A 8 4.04 6.06 0.89
C VAL A 8 2.64 6.44 0.44
N GLN A 9 1.95 5.49 -0.16
CA GLN A 9 0.56 5.65 -0.57
C GLN A 9 -0.27 4.56 0.08
N VAL A 10 -1.21 4.95 0.96
CA VAL A 10 -2.19 4.00 1.47
C VAL A 10 -3.14 3.66 0.33
N THR A 11 -3.35 2.37 0.08
CA THR A 11 -4.14 1.92 -1.05
C THR A 11 -5.47 1.34 -0.63
N LYS A 12 -5.52 0.67 0.52
CA LYS A 12 -6.71 -0.05 0.96
C LYS A 12 -6.78 -0.14 2.48
N LEU A 13 -7.97 0.04 3.02
CA LEU A 13 -8.30 -0.23 4.41
C LEU A 13 -9.27 -1.40 4.45
N THR A 14 -9.06 -2.35 5.36
CA THR A 14 -9.96 -3.49 5.52
C THR A 14 -10.31 -3.66 6.98
N LEU A 15 -11.61 -3.59 7.27
CA LEU A 15 -12.17 -3.90 8.57
C LEU A 15 -12.37 -5.41 8.66
N MET A 16 -11.71 -6.02 9.63
CA MET A 16 -11.82 -7.43 9.96
C MET A 16 -12.64 -7.55 11.23
N CYS A 17 -13.68 -8.37 11.21
CA CYS A 17 -14.48 -8.69 12.39
C CYS A 17 -14.85 -10.18 12.30
N GLU A 18 -14.56 -10.96 13.34
CA GLU A 18 -14.85 -12.41 13.35
C GLU A 18 -16.34 -12.71 13.30
N GLN A 19 -17.17 -11.77 13.79
CA GLN A 19 -18.62 -11.89 13.82
C GLN A 19 -19.29 -11.38 12.54
N ALA A 20 -18.53 -10.77 11.62
CA ALA A 20 -19.07 -10.28 10.36
C ALA A 20 -19.06 -11.40 9.30
N PRO A 21 -20.02 -11.39 8.36
CA PRO A 21 -20.09 -12.38 7.27
C PRO A 21 -18.88 -12.32 6.33
N GLY A 22 -18.10 -11.24 6.38
CA GLY A 22 -16.85 -11.12 5.63
C GLY A 22 -16.12 -9.80 5.92
N PRO A 23 -14.87 -9.68 5.45
CA PRO A 23 -14.07 -8.49 5.65
C PRO A 23 -14.58 -7.32 4.81
N ILE A 24 -14.79 -6.16 5.43
CA ILE A 24 -15.28 -4.98 4.72
C ILE A 24 -14.10 -4.16 4.23
N THR A 25 -13.94 -4.07 2.91
CA THR A 25 -12.82 -3.40 2.25
C THR A 25 -13.22 -2.00 1.77
N MET A 26 -12.29 -1.06 1.91
CA MET A 26 -12.39 0.29 1.36
C MET A 26 -11.14 0.61 0.54
N ASP A 27 -11.34 0.98 -0.72
CA ASP A 27 -10.26 1.43 -1.60
C ASP A 27 -9.98 2.92 -1.35
N LEU A 28 -8.72 3.27 -1.17
CA LEU A 28 -8.25 4.63 -0.86
C LEU A 28 -7.48 5.25 -2.03
N THR A 29 -7.39 4.55 -3.17
CA THR A 29 -6.71 5.05 -4.39
C THR A 29 -7.65 5.74 -5.36
N GLY A 30 -8.95 5.42 -5.29
CA GLY A 30 -10.00 6.04 -6.08
C GLY A 30 -10.61 7.27 -5.41
N ASP A 31 -11.93 7.41 -5.55
CA ASP A 31 -12.67 8.56 -5.06
C ASP A 31 -12.92 8.50 -3.54
N LEU A 32 -12.31 9.42 -2.80
CA LEU A 32 -12.41 9.51 -1.34
C LEU A 32 -13.74 10.11 -0.88
N GLU A 33 -14.45 10.86 -1.71
CA GLU A 33 -15.72 11.50 -1.35
C GLU A 33 -16.84 10.45 -1.19
N VAL A 34 -16.80 9.41 -2.04
CA VAL A 34 -17.70 8.25 -1.96
C VAL A 34 -17.59 7.53 -0.61
N LEU A 35 -16.44 7.60 0.06
CA LEU A 35 -16.20 6.93 1.35
C LEU A 35 -16.90 7.63 2.51
N GLN A 36 -17.03 8.95 2.46
CA GLN A 36 -17.75 9.72 3.49
C GLN A 36 -19.22 9.34 3.56
N SER A 37 -19.79 8.93 2.41
CA SER A 37 -21.20 8.52 2.30
C SER A 37 -21.42 7.03 2.60
N ARG A 38 -20.37 6.27 2.96
CA ARG A 38 -20.45 4.82 3.21
C ARG A 38 -20.10 4.49 4.66
N PRO A 39 -21.04 4.65 5.60
CA PRO A 39 -20.84 4.24 6.98
C PRO A 39 -20.74 2.72 7.11
N PHE A 40 -19.89 2.26 8.02
CA PHE A 40 -19.78 0.85 8.40
C PHE A 40 -20.70 0.56 9.57
N VAL A 41 -21.55 -0.46 9.42
CA VAL A 41 -22.38 -0.94 10.52
C VAL A 41 -21.60 -2.01 11.29
N LEU A 42 -21.30 -1.70 12.55
CA LEU A 42 -20.67 -2.61 13.51
C LEU A 42 -21.67 -2.87 14.64
N LYS A 43 -21.77 -4.13 15.04
CA LYS A 43 -22.59 -4.52 16.19
C LYS A 43 -21.89 -4.07 17.48
N GLU A 44 -22.66 -3.66 18.48
CA GLU A 44 -22.09 -3.28 19.79
C GLU A 44 -21.37 -4.45 20.45
N GLY A 45 -20.23 -4.17 21.09
CA GLY A 45 -19.46 -5.16 21.86
C GLY A 45 -18.68 -6.17 21.04
N VAL A 46 -18.52 -5.97 19.72
CA VAL A 46 -17.73 -6.87 18.86
C VAL A 46 -16.26 -6.47 18.82
N ASP A 47 -15.38 -7.47 18.85
CA ASP A 47 -13.97 -7.27 18.55
C ASP A 47 -13.78 -7.03 17.05
N TYR A 48 -12.97 -6.04 16.72
CA TYR A 48 -12.63 -5.72 15.34
C TYR A 48 -11.16 -5.36 15.21
N ARG A 49 -10.60 -5.62 14.03
CA ARG A 49 -9.23 -5.29 13.67
C ARG A 49 -9.23 -4.48 12.39
N VAL A 50 -8.36 -3.49 12.31
CA VAL A 50 -8.17 -2.69 11.10
C VAL A 50 -6.88 -3.14 10.42
N LYS A 51 -7.00 -3.55 9.16
CA LYS A 51 -5.86 -3.87 8.30
C LYS A 51 -5.64 -2.73 7.32
N VAL A 52 -4.46 -2.11 7.38
CA VAL A 52 -4.05 -1.04 6.47
C VAL A 52 -3.09 -1.60 5.44
N SER A 53 -3.41 -1.45 4.16
CA SER A 53 -2.54 -1.78 3.04
C SER A 53 -1.99 -0.50 2.42
N PHE A 54 -0.67 -0.44 2.30
CA PHE A 54 0.03 0.69 1.74
C PHE A 54 1.14 0.23 0.80
N LYS A 55 1.44 1.06 -0.19
CA LYS A 55 2.52 0.90 -1.13
C LYS A 55 3.63 1.86 -0.76
N VAL A 56 4.85 1.34 -0.56
CA VAL A 56 6.03 2.16 -0.36
C VAL A 56 6.81 2.23 -1.67
N ARG A 57 7.10 3.45 -2.11
CA ARG A 57 8.03 3.76 -3.19
C ARG A 57 9.37 4.09 -2.56
N TRP A 58 10.29 3.14 -2.64
CA TRP A 58 11.67 3.35 -2.23
C TRP A 58 12.45 3.97 -3.39
N MET A 59 12.92 5.20 -3.20
CA MET A 59 13.80 5.87 -4.14
C MET A 59 15.25 5.37 -3.97
N TRP A 60 15.47 4.06 -4.11
CA TRP A 60 16.82 3.48 -4.31
C TRP A 60 17.04 3.02 -5.77
N GLY A 61 15.99 3.08 -6.60
CA GLY A 61 16.04 2.63 -8.00
C GLY A 61 16.42 3.70 -9.03
N ALA A 62 16.94 4.86 -8.63
CA ALA A 62 17.39 5.89 -9.57
C ALA A 62 18.85 5.71 -10.04
N LEU A 63 19.52 4.61 -9.64
CA LEU A 63 20.90 4.31 -10.09
C LEU A 63 21.09 2.93 -10.72
N CYS A 64 20.04 2.35 -11.32
CA CYS A 64 20.21 1.18 -12.18
C CYS A 64 19.39 1.35 -13.47
N PRO A 65 20.01 1.77 -14.59
CA PRO A 65 19.37 1.66 -15.89
C PRO A 65 19.16 0.16 -16.23
N PRO A 66 17.99 -0.23 -16.78
CA PRO A 66 17.81 -1.57 -17.34
C PRO A 66 18.55 -1.64 -18.70
N ALA A 67 19.43 -2.63 -18.84
CA ALA A 67 20.48 -2.77 -19.87
C ALA A 67 21.70 -1.88 -19.55
N GLU A 68 22.81 -2.41 -19.02
CA GLU A 68 23.75 -3.25 -19.76
C GLU A 68 24.16 -4.50 -18.95
N LEU A 69 23.58 -5.65 -19.28
CA LEU A 69 24.14 -6.98 -18.99
C LEU A 69 25.44 -7.11 -19.81
N GLY A 70 26.57 -6.60 -19.31
CA GLY A 70 27.77 -6.63 -20.15
C GLY A 70 29.13 -6.27 -19.57
N THR A 71 29.32 -5.95 -18.28
CA THR A 71 30.69 -5.74 -17.75
C THR A 71 30.83 -5.81 -16.23
N ALA A 72 30.12 -6.70 -15.55
CA ALA A 72 30.43 -7.05 -14.15
C ALA A 72 31.37 -8.27 -14.12
N LEU A 73 32.47 -8.22 -14.87
CA LEU A 73 33.61 -9.10 -14.71
C LEU A 73 34.78 -8.20 -14.30
N LEU A 74 35.51 -8.60 -13.24
CA LEU A 74 36.68 -7.94 -12.63
C LEU A 74 36.27 -6.89 -11.57
N LEU A 75 36.50 -7.06 -10.26
CA LEU A 75 37.72 -7.55 -9.60
C LEU A 75 37.42 -8.23 -8.24
N PRO A 76 38.25 -9.20 -7.80
CA PRO A 76 38.19 -9.74 -6.45
C PRO A 76 38.65 -8.70 -5.41
N HIS A 77 37.86 -8.56 -4.34
CA HIS A 77 38.30 -7.86 -3.14
C HIS A 77 39.40 -8.70 -2.46
N ARG A 78 40.61 -8.15 -2.43
CA ARG A 78 41.66 -8.54 -1.49
C ARG A 78 41.22 -8.23 -0.06
#